data_AF-A0A7K0G3S5-F1
#
_entry.id   AF-A0A7K0G3S5-F1
#
_cell.length_a   1.000
_cell.length_b   1.000
_cell.length_c   1.000
_cell.angle_alpha   90.00
_cell.angle_beta   90.00
_cell.angle_gamma   90.00
#
_symmetry.space_group_name_H-M   'P 1'
#
loop_
_entity.id
_entity.type
_entity.pdbx_description
1 polymer ?
#
loop_
_entity_poly.entity_id
_entity_poly.type
_entity_poly.pdbx_seq_one_letter_code
_entity_poly.pdbx_strand_id
1 'polypeptide(L)'
;MPRYRIHAEEDIRKYLLLKDSNIQQVLYETYCPEVFGQFSLFCRERDKARELTVKAFEMARIEVENNIPVEGRLLLWLMKISRKISREYLLDYSVKKSSDQRCIRQLVLSEGFSTREAAGILGISVPDAIIRFRKELKQQH
;
A
#
# COMPACT_ATOMS: atom_id res chain seq x y z
N MET A 1 38.47 -16.41 4.37
CA MET A 1 37.21 -15.77 4.79
C MET A 1 36.12 -16.84 4.76
N PRO A 2 35.69 -17.41 5.90
CA PRO A 2 34.65 -18.44 5.90
C PRO A 2 33.28 -17.81 5.64
N ARG A 3 32.56 -18.41 4.69
CA ARG A 3 31.20 -18.08 4.23
C ARG A 3 30.21 -18.33 5.37
N TYR A 4 29.63 -17.27 5.93
CA TYR A 4 28.49 -17.42 6.85
C TYR A 4 27.27 -17.89 6.06
N ARG A 5 26.64 -18.94 6.58
CA ARG A 5 25.65 -19.79 5.92
C ARG A 5 24.47 -18.99 5.40
N ILE A 6 24.22 -19.10 4.10
CA ILE A 6 22.92 -18.85 3.49
C ILE A 6 21.98 -19.86 4.14
N HIS A 7 21.07 -19.42 5.01
CA HIS A 7 19.97 -20.30 5.42
C HIS A 7 19.28 -20.76 4.12
N ALA A 8 19.13 -22.08 3.93
CA ALA A 8 18.39 -22.56 2.78
C ALA A 8 16.97 -21.99 2.87
N GLU A 9 16.37 -21.63 1.74
CA GLU A 9 15.00 -21.06 1.71
C GLU A 9 14.00 -21.94 2.49
N GLU A 10 14.23 -23.25 2.50
CA GLU A 10 13.48 -24.25 3.25
C GLU A 10 13.63 -24.10 4.77
N ASP A 11 14.82 -23.78 5.27
CA ASP A 11 15.06 -23.51 6.69
C ASP A 11 14.28 -22.27 7.12
N ILE A 12 14.39 -21.18 6.35
CA ILE A 12 13.67 -19.94 6.63
C ILE A 12 12.17 -20.18 6.69
N ARG A 13 11.63 -20.94 5.72
CA ARG A 13 10.22 -21.32 5.69
C ARG A 13 9.83 -22.15 6.91
N LYS A 14 10.63 -23.13 7.29
CA LYS A 14 10.36 -23.97 8.45
C LYS A 14 10.28 -23.13 9.73
N TYR A 15 11.23 -22.22 9.94
CA TYR A 15 11.25 -21.36 11.12
C TYR A 15 10.13 -20.31 11.11
N LEU A 16 9.70 -19.82 9.93
CA LEU A 16 8.50 -18.98 9.79
C LEU A 16 7.25 -19.71 10.29
N LEU A 17 7.07 -20.97 9.91
CA LEU A 17 5.95 -21.79 10.37
C LEU A 17 5.99 -22.07 11.89
N LEU A 18 7.19 -22.15 12.46
CA LEU A 18 7.40 -22.30 13.90
C LEU A 18 7.22 -20.99 14.68
N LYS A 19 6.96 -19.86 13.99
CA LYS A 19 6.78 -18.53 14.58
C LYS A 19 7.93 -18.09 15.49
N ASP A 20 9.16 -18.49 15.13
CA ASP A 20 10.37 -18.06 15.85
C ASP A 20 10.52 -16.53 15.77
N SER A 21 10.77 -15.87 16.89
CA SER A 21 10.89 -14.41 16.96
C SER A 21 12.05 -13.85 16.13
N ASN A 22 13.11 -14.64 15.92
CA ASN A 22 14.31 -14.19 15.22
C ASN A 22 14.22 -14.38 13.70
N ILE A 23 13.28 -15.20 13.21
CA ILE A 23 13.22 -15.51 11.77
C ILE A 23 12.74 -14.34 10.92
N GLN A 24 11.98 -13.41 11.50
CA GLN A 24 11.53 -12.20 10.81
C GLN A 24 12.72 -11.30 10.45
N GLN A 25 13.70 -11.20 11.34
CA GLN A 25 14.93 -10.45 11.07
C GLN A 25 15.74 -11.11 9.95
N VAL A 26 15.88 -12.44 9.98
CA VAL A 26 16.58 -13.18 8.92
C VAL A 26 15.88 -13.03 7.57
N LEU A 27 14.54 -13.11 7.54
CA LEU A 27 13.75 -12.90 6.34
C LEU A 27 13.96 -11.48 5.78
N TYR A 28 13.95 -10.48 6.66
CA TYR A 28 14.21 -9.09 6.29
C TYR A 28 15.62 -8.92 5.71
N GLU A 29 16.66 -9.34 6.42
CA GLU A 29 18.06 -9.19 5.98
C GLU A 29 18.32 -9.92 4.65
N THR A 30 17.66 -11.05 4.43
CA THR A 30 17.84 -11.86 3.21
C THR A 30 17.15 -11.25 1.99
N TYR A 31 15.94 -10.72 2.12
CA TYR A 31 15.10 -10.32 0.98
C TYR A 31 14.82 -8.82 0.88
N CYS A 32 15.30 -8.01 1.85
CA CYS A 32 15.12 -6.57 1.83
C CYS A 32 15.67 -5.92 0.53
N PRO A 33 16.85 -6.28 0.00
CA PRO A 33 17.37 -5.64 -1.22
C PRO A 33 16.42 -5.78 -2.42
N GLU A 34 15.83 -6.96 -2.62
CA GLU A 34 14.91 -7.26 -3.72
C GLU A 34 13.57 -6.55 -3.55
N VAL A 35 12.99 -6.60 -2.34
CA VAL A 35 11.72 -5.93 -2.03
C VAL A 35 11.87 -4.40 -2.13
N PHE A 36 12.96 -3.86 -1.57
CA PHE A 36 13.26 -2.44 -1.68
C PHE A 36 13.51 -2.03 -3.14
N GLY A 37 14.21 -2.86 -3.91
CA GLY A 37 14.43 -2.64 -5.34
C GLY A 37 13.12 -2.53 -6.11
N GLN A 38 12.15 -3.42 -5.83
CA GLN A 38 10.82 -3.34 -6.44
C GLN A 38 10.12 -2.01 -6.11
N PHE A 39 10.10 -1.59 -4.84
CA PHE A 39 9.45 -0.34 -4.45
C PHE A 39 10.19 0.90 -4.93
N SER A 40 11.51 0.84 -5.07
CA SER A 40 12.32 1.95 -5.60
C SER A 40 12.08 2.18 -7.09
N LEU A 41 11.71 1.14 -7.83
CA LEU A 41 11.28 1.27 -9.23
C LEU A 41 9.83 1.77 -9.34
N PHE A 42 9.00 1.42 -8.36
CA PHE A 42 7.58 1.78 -8.32
C PHE A 42 7.35 3.22 -7.83
N CYS A 43 8.03 3.66 -6.77
CA CYS A 43 7.95 5.01 -6.22
C CYS A 43 9.17 5.82 -6.64
N ARG A 44 8.96 7.06 -7.09
CA ARG A 44 10.07 8.00 -7.37
C ARG A 44 10.78 8.46 -6.09
N GLU A 45 10.08 8.46 -4.96
CA GLU A 45 10.58 8.90 -3.67
C GLU A 45 11.19 7.74 -2.88
N ARG A 46 12.47 7.89 -2.52
CA ARG A 46 13.23 6.83 -1.83
C ARG A 46 12.71 6.56 -0.42
N ASP A 47 12.26 7.59 0.29
CA ASP A 47 11.71 7.44 1.64
C ASP A 47 10.39 6.67 1.61
N LYS A 48 9.55 6.94 0.60
CA LYS A 48 8.33 6.17 0.38
C LYS A 48 8.62 4.71 0.05
N ALA A 49 9.64 4.45 -0.77
CA ALA A 49 10.06 3.09 -1.06
C ALA A 49 10.51 2.34 0.21
N ARG A 50 11.21 3.00 1.14
CA ARG A 50 11.57 2.41 2.45
C ARG A 50 10.34 2.11 3.29
N GLU A 51 9.41 3.05 3.39
CA GLU A 51 8.15 2.87 4.14
C GLU A 51 7.35 1.68 3.62
N LEU A 52 7.16 1.57 2.31
CA LEU A 52 6.44 0.45 1.70
C LEU A 52 7.17 -0.89 1.87
N THR A 53 8.51 -0.87 1.87
CA THR A 53 9.32 -2.06 2.16
C THR A 53 9.06 -2.56 3.58
N VAL A 54 9.10 -1.67 4.58
CA VAL A 54 8.79 -2.04 5.97
C VAL A 54 7.37 -2.62 6.07
N LYS A 55 6.40 -1.95 5.44
CA LYS A 55 5.00 -2.41 5.41
C LYS A 55 4.85 -3.81 4.79
N ALA A 56 5.65 -4.17 3.79
CA ALA A 56 5.63 -5.49 3.18
C ALA A 56 6.08 -6.59 4.16
N PHE A 57 7.13 -6.36 4.93
CA PHE A 57 7.59 -7.32 5.94
C PHE A 57 6.65 -7.38 7.16
N GLU A 58 6.02 -6.27 7.55
CA GLU A 58 4.96 -6.29 8.56
C GLU A 58 3.75 -7.12 8.11
N MET A 59 3.31 -6.95 6.85
CA MET A 59 2.22 -7.75 6.29
C MET A 59 2.60 -9.23 6.19
N ALA A 60 3.83 -9.54 5.80
CA ALA A 60 4.35 -10.91 5.80
C ALA A 60 4.30 -11.55 7.19
N ARG A 61 4.68 -10.80 8.24
CA ARG A 61 4.54 -11.25 9.63
C ARG A 61 3.08 -11.53 10.00
N ILE A 62 2.17 -10.61 9.66
CA ILE A 62 0.73 -10.74 9.95
C ILE A 62 0.13 -11.97 9.24
N GLU A 63 0.51 -12.22 7.98
CA GLU A 63 0.05 -13.40 7.24
C GLU A 63 0.48 -14.70 7.95
N VAL A 64 1.74 -14.77 8.40
CA VAL A 64 2.27 -15.94 9.13
C VAL A 64 1.59 -16.10 10.50
N GLU A 65 1.39 -15.02 11.24
CA GLU A 65 0.70 -15.04 12.53
C GLU A 65 -0.73 -15.58 12.41
N ASN A 66 -1.42 -15.18 11.34
CA ASN A 66 -2.79 -15.61 10.99
C ASN A 66 -2.88 -16.97 10.28
N ASN A 67 -1.75 -17.70 10.17
CA ASN A 67 -1.67 -19.01 9.50
C ASN A 67 -2.09 -18.98 8.02
N ILE A 68 -1.89 -17.84 7.35
CA ILE A 68 -2.07 -17.75 5.90
C ILE A 68 -0.90 -18.51 5.24
N PRO A 69 -1.17 -19.41 4.28
CA PRO A 69 -0.14 -20.25 3.69
C PRO A 69 0.88 -19.46 2.88
N VAL A 70 2.16 -19.73 3.14
CA VAL A 70 3.29 -19.19 2.36
C VAL A 70 3.44 -19.98 1.06
N GLU A 71 2.85 -19.48 -0.02
CA GLU A 71 2.81 -20.14 -1.33
C GLU A 71 4.10 -19.94 -2.15
N GLY A 72 4.57 -20.99 -2.81
CA GLY A 72 5.67 -20.90 -3.77
C GLY A 72 6.98 -20.47 -3.10
N ARG A 73 7.90 -19.86 -3.84
CA ARG A 73 9.19 -19.38 -3.29
C ARG A 73 9.00 -18.16 -2.39
N LEU A 74 9.80 -18.02 -1.32
CA LEU A 74 9.69 -16.92 -0.35
C LEU A 74 9.75 -15.54 -1.03
N LEU A 75 10.69 -15.36 -1.96
CA LEU A 75 10.77 -14.13 -2.75
C LEU A 75 9.48 -13.87 -3.52
N LEU A 76 8.91 -14.87 -4.21
CA LEU A 76 7.68 -14.69 -4.98
C LEU A 76 6.49 -14.33 -4.09
N TRP A 77 6.41 -14.93 -2.91
CA TRP A 77 5.41 -14.58 -1.90
C TRP A 77 5.55 -13.12 -1.44
N LEU A 78 6.77 -12.67 -1.10
CA LEU A 78 7.03 -11.26 -0.76
C LEU A 78 6.73 -10.30 -1.91
N MET A 79 7.00 -10.68 -3.15
CA MET A 79 6.64 -9.90 -4.34
C MET A 79 5.11 -9.80 -4.51
N LYS A 80 4.34 -10.87 -4.20
CA LYS A 80 2.86 -10.83 -4.21
C LYS A 80 2.33 -9.83 -3.18
N ILE A 81 2.84 -9.89 -1.94
CA ILE A 81 2.51 -8.92 -0.89
C ILE A 81 2.84 -7.49 -1.35
N SER A 82 4.04 -7.31 -1.91
CA SER A 82 4.50 -6.00 -2.36
C SER A 82 3.61 -5.43 -3.47
N ARG A 83 3.15 -6.25 -4.42
CA ARG A 83 2.18 -5.84 -5.45
C ARG A 83 0.83 -5.44 -4.86
N LYS A 84 0.35 -6.17 -3.84
CA LYS A 84 -0.90 -5.82 -3.14
C LYS A 84 -0.77 -4.44 -2.48
N ILE A 85 0.32 -4.20 -1.77
CA ILE A 85 0.63 -2.91 -1.14
C ILE A 85 0.74 -1.80 -2.19
N SER A 86 1.46 -2.02 -3.31
CA SER A 86 1.53 -1.06 -4.41
C SER A 86 0.14 -0.72 -4.96
N ARG A 87 -0.75 -1.70 -5.12
CA ARG A 87 -2.11 -1.48 -5.60
C ARG A 87 -2.93 -0.64 -4.61
N GLU A 88 -2.90 -0.98 -3.33
CA GLU A 88 -3.55 -0.19 -2.26
C GLU A 88 -3.01 1.24 -2.26
N TYR A 89 -1.68 1.41 -2.35
CA TYR A 89 -1.06 2.72 -2.43
C TYR A 89 -1.51 3.53 -3.66
N LEU A 90 -1.61 2.91 -4.84
CA LEU A 90 -2.13 3.60 -6.03
C LEU A 90 -3.60 3.99 -5.89
N LEU A 91 -4.42 3.14 -5.25
CA LEU A 91 -5.81 3.46 -4.96
C LEU A 91 -5.87 4.66 -4.01
N ASP A 92 -5.15 4.64 -2.90
CA ASP A 92 -5.10 5.76 -1.96
C ASP A 92 -4.54 7.03 -2.61
N TYR A 93 -3.49 6.91 -3.43
CA TYR A 93 -2.88 8.05 -4.12
C TYR A 93 -3.80 8.60 -5.21
N SER A 94 -4.51 7.75 -5.96
CA SER A 94 -5.49 8.18 -6.94
C SER A 94 -6.72 8.82 -6.28
N VAL A 95 -7.16 8.30 -5.14
CA VAL A 95 -8.23 8.90 -4.32
C VAL A 95 -7.77 10.23 -3.72
N LYS A 96 -6.53 10.35 -3.23
CA LYS A 96 -5.98 11.62 -2.70
C LYS A 96 -5.73 12.65 -3.78
N LYS A 97 -5.08 12.30 -4.89
CA LYS A 97 -4.85 13.22 -6.02
C LYS A 97 -6.18 13.64 -6.65
N SER A 98 -7.16 12.74 -6.68
CA SER A 98 -8.49 13.09 -7.12
C SER A 98 -9.23 13.95 -6.08
N SER A 99 -9.07 13.72 -4.78
CA SER A 99 -9.62 14.60 -3.73
C SER A 99 -9.00 16.01 -3.75
N ASP A 100 -7.67 16.11 -3.93
CA ASP A 100 -6.93 17.38 -3.90
C ASP A 100 -7.11 18.23 -5.17
N GLN A 101 -7.53 17.62 -6.30
CA GLN A 101 -7.75 18.32 -7.58
C GLN A 101 -9.19 18.32 -8.08
N ARG A 102 -10.07 17.44 -7.58
CA ARG A 102 -11.47 17.43 -7.99
C ARG A 102 -12.20 18.52 -7.24
N CYS A 103 -12.84 19.42 -7.99
CA CYS A 103 -13.85 20.29 -7.44
C CYS A 103 -15.16 19.50 -7.28
N ILE A 104 -16.02 19.99 -6.39
CA ILE A 104 -17.31 19.36 -6.14
C ILE A 104 -18.18 19.30 -7.40
N ARG A 105 -18.05 20.28 -8.30
CA ARG A 105 -18.71 20.25 -9.61
C ARG A 105 -18.32 19.06 -10.46
N GLN A 106 -17.04 18.67 -10.51
CA GLN A 106 -16.61 17.52 -11.32
C GLN A 106 -17.18 16.21 -10.76
N LEU A 107 -17.14 16.03 -9.44
CA LEU A 107 -17.69 14.85 -8.77
C LEU A 107 -19.19 14.70 -9.03
N VAL A 108 -19.95 15.80 -8.95
CA VAL A 108 -21.41 15.76 -9.07
C VAL A 108 -21.89 15.76 -10.53
N LEU A 109 -21.34 16.61 -11.40
CA LEU A 109 -21.84 16.77 -12.78
C LEU A 109 -21.18 15.84 -13.79
N SER A 110 -19.92 15.47 -13.61
CA SER A 110 -19.18 14.66 -14.59
C SER A 110 -19.11 13.18 -14.19
N GLU A 111 -18.95 12.91 -12.89
CA GLU A 111 -18.76 11.55 -12.37
C GLU A 111 -20.05 10.96 -11.75
N GLY A 112 -21.10 11.76 -11.58
CA GLY A 112 -22.44 11.30 -11.18
C GLY A 112 -22.60 10.97 -9.69
N PHE A 113 -21.65 11.38 -8.84
CA PHE A 113 -21.76 11.20 -7.39
C PHE A 113 -22.81 12.11 -6.77
N SER A 114 -23.46 11.65 -5.71
CA SER A 114 -24.30 12.52 -4.88
C SER A 114 -23.45 13.54 -4.12
N THR A 115 -24.05 14.67 -3.70
CA THR A 115 -23.35 15.68 -2.89
C THR A 115 -22.84 15.15 -1.55
N ARG A 116 -23.46 14.10 -1.01
CA ARG A 116 -23.01 13.40 0.21
C ARG A 116 -21.75 12.56 -0.06
N GLU A 117 -21.72 11.79 -1.14
CA GLU A 117 -20.55 10.99 -1.52
C GLU A 117 -19.38 11.90 -1.89
N ALA A 118 -19.65 12.96 -2.65
CA ALA A 118 -18.66 13.98 -2.97
C ALA A 118 -18.07 14.65 -1.72
N ALA A 119 -18.90 14.92 -0.70
CA ALA A 119 -18.42 15.46 0.59
C ALA A 119 -17.44 14.49 1.29
N GLY A 120 -17.76 13.19 1.28
CA GLY A 120 -16.88 12.15 1.81
C GLY A 120 -15.55 12.03 1.06
N ILE A 121 -15.58 12.14 -0.27
CA ILE A 121 -14.38 12.12 -1.12
C ILE A 121 -13.50 13.36 -0.88
N LEU A 122 -14.12 14.53 -0.72
CA LEU A 122 -13.43 15.80 -0.50
C LEU A 122 -13.03 16.07 0.96
N GLY A 123 -13.42 15.19 1.90
CA GLY A 123 -13.15 15.38 3.33
C GLY A 123 -13.81 16.64 3.93
N ILE A 124 -14.94 17.10 3.38
CA ILE A 124 -15.68 18.27 3.85
C ILE A 124 -17.05 17.89 4.42
N SER A 125 -17.68 18.80 5.16
CA SER A 125 -19.04 18.58 5.65
C SER A 125 -20.07 18.56 4.51
N VAL A 126 -21.15 17.79 4.66
CA VAL A 126 -22.23 17.74 3.66
C VAL A 126 -22.86 19.13 3.42
N PRO A 127 -23.10 19.98 4.45
CA PRO A 127 -23.54 21.36 4.24
C PRO A 127 -22.54 22.19 3.41
N ASP A 128 -21.24 22.08 3.67
CA ASP A 128 -20.20 22.80 2.93
C ASP A 128 -20.14 22.35 1.46
N ALA A 129 -20.31 21.05 1.22
CA ALA A 129 -20.41 20.48 -0.11
C ALA A 129 -21.59 21.12 -0.89
N ILE A 130 -22.78 21.20 -0.28
CA ILE A 130 -23.95 21.81 -0.93
C ILE A 130 -23.71 23.29 -1.24
N ILE A 131 -23.10 24.04 -0.33
CA ILE A 131 -22.81 25.47 -0.50
C ILE A 131 -21.79 25.69 -1.63
N ARG A 132 -20.68 24.95 -1.62
CA ARG A 132 -19.64 25.02 -2.67
C ARG A 132 -20.21 24.67 -4.03
N PHE A 133 -21.02 23.61 -4.11
CA PHE A 133 -21.65 23.20 -5.35
C PHE A 133 -22.58 24.27 -5.92
N ARG A 134 -23.44 24.87 -5.07
CA ARG A 134 -24.31 25.99 -5.47
C ARG A 134 -23.51 27.21 -5.92
N LYS A 135 -22.37 27.49 -5.31
CA LYS A 135 -21.50 28.61 -5.69
C LYS A 135 -20.85 28.37 -7.06
N GLU A 136 -20.35 27.17 -7.31
CA GLU A 136 -19.76 26.79 -8.60
C GLU A 136 -20.78 26.78 -9.75
N LEU A 137 -22.04 26.41 -9.48
CA LEU A 137 -23.12 26.52 -10.47
C LEU A 137 -23.47 27.98 -10.82
N LYS A 138 -23.38 28.90 -9.85
CA LYS A 138 -23.68 30.33 -10.07
C LYS A 138 -22.61 31.08 -10.87
N GLN A 139 -21.37 30.58 -10.90
CA GLN A 139 -20.27 31.19 -11.66
C GLN A 139 -20.37 30.96 -13.19
N GLN A 140 -21.45 30.33 -13.69
CA GLN A 140 -21.70 30.11 -15.12
C GLN A 140 -22.65 31.14 -15.76
N HIS A 141 -22.99 32.21 -15.05
CA HIS A 141 -23.68 33.40 -15.57
C HIS A 141 -22.84 34.64 -15.29
#